data_AF-A0AAD8NAB1-F1
#
_entry.id   AF-A0AAD8NAB1-F1
#
_cell.length_a   1.000
_cell.length_b   1.000
_cell.length_c   1.000
_cell.angle_alpha   90.00
_cell.angle_beta   90.00
_cell.angle_gamma   90.00
#
_symmetry.space_group_name_H-M   'P 1'
#
loop_
_entity.id
_entity.type
_entity.pdbx_description
1 polymer ?
#
loop_
_entity_poly.entity_id
_entity_poly.type
_entity_poly.pdbx_seq_one_letter_code
_entity_poly.pdbx_strand_id
1 'polypeptide(L)'
;MSYSKNHVDVLVEIRGWHKFRLTGIYGEPNRARREETWDLLRSLNTMEDIPWVLIGDMNNVLKQADKKGGNPYPHRMLDGFQSVLDDYNLHDVNLEGYQFTWERGHGTSNWIEVRLDRALVSGNFIQQFNEKKLTNLEHLDITQDIRSSFGICSRICIRIVEIATGPYHQRIAGRLAISISPTAHLEVDD
;
A
#
# COMPACT_ATOMS: atom_id res chain seq x y z
N MET A 1 16.82 1.41 10.16
CA MET A 1 16.45 1.50 8.74
C MET A 1 17.07 0.30 8.03
N SER A 2 16.26 -0.51 7.36
CA SER A 2 16.69 -1.62 6.50
C SER A 2 16.26 -1.33 5.06
N TYR A 3 17.03 -1.73 4.06
CA TYR A 3 16.64 -1.54 2.67
C TYR A 3 17.28 -2.57 1.74
N SER A 4 16.65 -2.76 0.60
CA SER A 4 17.14 -3.56 -0.52
C SER A 4 16.65 -2.97 -1.84
N LYS A 5 16.85 -3.70 -2.94
CA LYS A 5 16.23 -3.35 -4.23
C LYS A 5 14.70 -3.32 -4.17
N ASN A 6 14.09 -4.11 -3.29
CA ASN A 6 12.65 -4.38 -3.29
C ASN A 6 11.92 -3.84 -2.05
N HIS A 7 12.63 -3.26 -1.08
CA HIS A 7 11.97 -2.61 0.06
C HIS A 7 12.84 -1.51 0.68
N VAL A 8 12.18 -0.59 1.36
CA VAL A 8 12.77 0.33 2.34
C VAL A 8 11.92 0.24 3.60
N ASP A 9 12.55 -0.02 4.73
CA ASP A 9 11.91 -0.18 6.03
C ASP A 9 12.46 0.84 7.03
N VAL A 10 11.54 1.63 7.61
CA VAL A 10 11.87 2.71 8.54
C VAL A 10 10.97 2.65 9.77
N LEU A 11 11.56 2.95 10.93
CA LEU A 11 10.80 3.24 12.15
C LEU A 11 10.46 4.72 12.16
N VAL A 12 9.18 5.04 12.29
CA VAL A 12 8.64 6.40 12.34
C VAL A 12 8.34 6.75 13.79
N GLU A 13 8.98 7.81 14.28
CA GLU A 13 8.76 8.38 15.60
C GLU A 13 8.38 9.85 15.46
N ILE A 14 7.16 10.20 15.84
CA ILE A 14 6.64 11.57 15.76
C ILE A 14 6.20 11.97 17.17
N ARG A 15 6.59 13.17 17.60
CA ARG A 15 6.28 13.66 18.95
C ARG A 15 4.76 13.69 19.17
N GLY A 16 4.30 13.05 20.25
CA GLY A 16 2.87 12.94 20.58
C GLY A 16 2.12 11.83 19.84
N TRP A 17 2.83 10.95 19.13
CA TRP A 17 2.25 9.83 18.39
C TRP A 17 2.88 8.50 18.83
N HIS A 18 2.13 7.41 18.68
CA HIS A 18 2.69 6.06 18.80
C HIS A 18 3.72 5.81 17.69
N LYS A 19 4.81 5.13 18.05
CA LYS A 19 5.82 4.69 17.07
C LYS A 19 5.21 3.64 16.16
N PHE A 20 5.53 3.70 14.88
CA PHE A 20 5.11 2.68 13.92
C PHE A 20 6.21 2.44 12.89
N ARG A 21 6.22 1.25 12.28
CA ARG A 21 7.09 0.86 11.19
C ARG A 21 6.39 1.15 9.86
N LEU A 22 7.12 1.75 8.93
CA LEU A 22 6.69 1.98 7.56
C LEU A 22 7.63 1.24 6.62
N THR A 23 7.08 0.31 5.84
CA THR A 23 7.80 -0.36 4.77
C THR A 23 7.24 0.07 3.41
N GLY A 24 8.07 0.72 2.61
CA GLY A 24 7.83 0.84 1.17
C GLY A 24 8.26 -0.45 0.48
N ILE A 25 7.40 -1.07 -0.33
CA ILE A 25 7.71 -2.31 -1.04
C ILE A 25 7.57 -2.17 -2.55
N TYR A 26 8.45 -2.85 -3.28
CA TYR A 26 8.36 -3.08 -4.71
C TYR A 26 8.44 -4.59 -4.95
N GLY A 27 7.28 -5.22 -5.12
CA GLY A 27 7.14 -6.65 -5.34
C GLY A 27 7.75 -7.11 -6.67
N GLU A 28 8.06 -8.39 -6.78
CA GLU A 28 8.71 -8.98 -7.95
C GLU A 28 7.76 -8.95 -9.17
N PRO A 29 8.11 -8.20 -10.23
CA PRO A 29 7.24 -8.05 -11.39
C PRO A 29 7.10 -9.34 -12.19
N ASN A 30 8.12 -10.21 -12.18
CA ASN A 30 8.06 -11.49 -12.86
C ASN A 30 7.10 -12.43 -12.13
N ARG A 31 6.00 -12.77 -12.80
CA ARG A 31 4.96 -13.65 -12.25
C ARG A 31 5.48 -15.00 -11.76
N ALA A 32 6.50 -15.58 -12.39
CA ALA A 32 7.08 -16.85 -11.97
C ALA A 32 7.87 -16.76 -10.65
N ARG A 33 8.23 -15.55 -10.22
CA ARG A 33 9.05 -15.26 -9.04
C ARG A 33 8.30 -14.45 -7.98
N ARG A 34 6.99 -14.25 -8.13
CA ARG A 34 6.16 -13.49 -7.18
C ARG A 34 6.15 -14.06 -5.77
N GLU A 35 6.44 -15.35 -5.62
CA GLU A 35 6.63 -16.01 -4.33
C GLU A 35 7.81 -15.41 -3.54
N GLU A 36 8.82 -14.84 -4.21
CA GLU A 36 9.90 -14.12 -3.53
C GLU A 36 9.41 -12.86 -2.80
N THR A 37 8.31 -12.24 -3.28
CA THR A 37 7.67 -11.14 -2.56
C THR A 37 7.03 -11.66 -1.28
N TRP A 38 6.46 -12.86 -1.31
CA TRP A 38 5.88 -13.50 -0.13
C TRP A 38 6.96 -13.80 0.89
N ASP A 39 8.07 -14.41 0.46
CA ASP A 39 9.24 -14.69 1.31
C ASP A 39 9.83 -13.41 1.92
N LEU A 40 9.89 -12.33 1.13
CA LEU A 40 10.28 -11.02 1.64
C LEU A 40 9.33 -10.55 2.76
N LEU A 41 8.02 -10.59 2.54
CA LEU A 41 7.04 -10.25 3.58
C LEU A 41 7.22 -11.10 4.84
N ARG A 42 7.47 -12.40 4.68
CA ARG A 42 7.77 -13.32 5.79
C ARG A 42 8.99 -12.87 6.58
N SER A 43 10.06 -12.52 5.87
CA SER A 43 11.33 -12.09 6.47
C SER A 43 11.27 -10.72 7.16
N LEU A 44 10.36 -9.85 6.73
CA LEU A 44 10.20 -8.50 7.31
C LEU A 44 9.37 -8.52 8.60
N ASN A 45 8.54 -9.54 8.81
CA ASN A 45 7.71 -9.65 10.01
C ASN A 45 8.48 -10.17 11.24
N THR A 46 9.53 -9.46 11.64
CA THR A 46 10.43 -9.83 12.74
C THR A 46 10.18 -9.05 14.04
N MET A 47 9.30 -8.04 14.02
CA MET A 47 9.01 -7.15 15.15
C MET A 47 7.50 -7.07 15.39
N GLU A 48 6.92 -8.13 15.96
CA GLU A 48 5.46 -8.25 16.17
C GLU A 48 4.87 -7.12 17.05
N ASP A 49 5.69 -6.55 17.94
CA ASP A 49 5.23 -5.54 18.91
C ASP A 49 5.05 -4.12 18.33
N ILE A 50 5.60 -3.85 17.14
CA ILE A 50 5.58 -2.50 16.54
C ILE A 50 4.48 -2.43 15.48
N PRO A 51 3.52 -1.49 15.59
CA PRO A 51 2.53 -1.23 14.53
C PRO A 51 3.17 -1.06 13.17
N TRP A 52 2.67 -1.77 12.18
CA TRP A 52 3.30 -1.87 10.86
C TRP A 52 2.36 -1.46 9.73
N VAL A 53 2.86 -0.59 8.86
CA VAL A 53 2.27 -0.19 7.58
C VAL A 53 3.21 -0.64 6.46
N LEU A 54 2.71 -1.43 5.52
CA LEU A 54 3.35 -1.65 4.22
C LEU A 54 2.60 -0.89 3.15
N ILE A 55 3.30 -0.31 2.20
CA ILE A 55 2.68 0.38 1.08
C ILE A 55 3.56 0.34 -0.17
N GLY A 56 2.95 0.18 -1.34
CA GLY A 56 3.64 0.19 -2.64
C GLY A 56 3.06 -0.80 -3.64
N ASP A 57 3.78 -1.01 -4.74
CA ASP A 57 3.46 -1.99 -5.79
C ASP A 57 3.75 -3.39 -5.27
N MET A 58 2.71 -4.16 -4.94
CA MET A 58 2.86 -5.52 -4.45
C MET A 58 3.17 -6.50 -5.58
N ASN A 59 2.94 -6.11 -6.84
CA ASN A 59 2.89 -6.99 -8.01
C ASN A 59 2.00 -8.24 -7.83
N ASN A 60 1.12 -8.27 -6.82
CA ASN A 60 0.26 -9.40 -6.49
C ASN A 60 -1.20 -8.96 -6.42
N VAL A 61 -2.08 -9.82 -6.92
CA VAL A 61 -3.53 -9.61 -6.95
C VAL A 61 -4.14 -10.36 -5.77
N LEU A 62 -5.00 -9.69 -4.99
CA LEU A 62 -5.58 -10.28 -3.78
C LEU A 62 -6.85 -11.09 -4.06
N LYS A 63 -7.68 -10.62 -5.00
CA LYS A 63 -8.95 -11.27 -5.39
C LYS A 63 -9.23 -11.09 -6.87
N GLN A 64 -10.08 -11.94 -7.45
CA GLN A 64 -10.42 -11.85 -8.89
C GLN A 64 -10.99 -10.48 -9.29
N ALA A 65 -11.76 -9.83 -8.39
CA ALA A 65 -12.34 -8.51 -8.61
C ALA A 65 -11.28 -7.40 -8.78
N ASP A 66 -10.04 -7.63 -8.36
CA ASP A 66 -8.93 -6.68 -8.52
C ASP A 66 -8.31 -6.73 -9.92
N LYS A 67 -8.94 -7.46 -10.85
CA LYS A 67 -8.56 -7.53 -12.26
C LYS A 67 -9.78 -7.45 -13.16
N LYS A 68 -9.66 -6.68 -14.24
CA LYS A 68 -10.68 -6.55 -15.30
C LYS A 68 -10.07 -6.82 -16.67
N GLY A 69 -10.86 -7.44 -17.55
CA GLY A 69 -10.45 -7.84 -18.90
C GLY A 69 -9.49 -9.03 -18.94
N GLY A 70 -9.29 -9.63 -20.11
CA GLY A 70 -8.41 -10.79 -20.32
C GLY A 70 -8.78 -12.04 -19.50
N ASN A 71 -7.85 -12.98 -19.39
CA ASN A 71 -8.08 -14.25 -18.67
C ASN A 71 -8.17 -14.05 -17.14
N PRO A 72 -8.97 -14.86 -16.41
CA PRO A 72 -9.01 -14.84 -14.95
C PRO A 72 -7.61 -14.97 -14.33
N TYR A 73 -7.42 -14.34 -13.17
CA TYR A 73 -6.14 -14.44 -12.47
C TYR A 73 -6.02 -15.83 -11.82
N PRO A 74 -4.87 -16.52 -11.87
CA PRO A 74 -4.83 -17.90 -11.38
C PRO A 74 -4.96 -18.03 -9.87
N HIS A 75 -5.89 -18.89 -9.43
CA HIS A 75 -6.29 -19.06 -8.02
C HIS A 75 -5.10 -19.31 -7.09
N ARG A 76 -4.17 -20.19 -7.47
CA ARG A 76 -2.95 -20.47 -6.68
C ARG A 76 -2.18 -19.20 -6.27
N MET A 77 -2.14 -18.18 -7.13
CA MET A 77 -1.47 -16.91 -6.82
C MET A 77 -2.29 -16.02 -5.91
N LEU A 78 -3.63 -16.06 -6.01
CA LEU A 78 -4.52 -15.34 -5.09
C LEU A 78 -4.45 -15.98 -3.69
N ASP A 79 -4.53 -17.30 -3.63
CA ASP A 79 -4.53 -18.07 -2.38
C ASP A 79 -3.19 -17.92 -1.66
N GLY A 80 -2.08 -18.02 -2.39
CA GLY A 80 -0.75 -17.85 -1.80
C GLY A 80 -0.51 -16.44 -1.25
N PHE A 81 -0.99 -15.39 -1.95
CA PHE A 81 -0.86 -14.03 -1.43
C PHE A 81 -1.78 -13.76 -0.24
N GLN A 82 -3.04 -14.24 -0.27
CA GLN A 82 -3.96 -14.15 0.87
C GLN A 82 -3.41 -14.87 2.10
N SER A 83 -2.89 -16.08 1.93
CA SER A 83 -2.27 -16.85 3.03
C SER A 83 -1.14 -16.09 3.71
N VAL A 84 -0.30 -15.37 2.95
CA VAL A 84 0.78 -14.55 3.52
C VAL A 84 0.22 -13.39 4.34
N LEU A 85 -0.88 -12.77 3.89
CA LEU A 85 -1.51 -11.71 4.67
C LEU A 85 -2.12 -12.25 5.96
N ASP A 86 -2.76 -13.42 5.88
CA ASP A 86 -3.37 -14.08 7.03
C ASP A 86 -2.32 -14.52 8.06
N ASP A 87 -1.20 -15.12 7.61
CA ASP A 87 -0.09 -15.58 8.47
C ASP A 87 0.47 -14.44 9.35
N TYR A 88 0.43 -13.21 8.85
CA TYR A 88 0.99 -12.02 9.53
C TYR A 88 -0.07 -11.01 9.97
N ASN A 89 -1.35 -11.41 9.95
CA ASN A 89 -2.48 -10.56 10.32
C ASN A 89 -2.40 -9.15 9.69
N LEU A 90 -2.08 -9.14 8.39
CA LEU A 90 -2.01 -7.94 7.56
C LEU A 90 -3.35 -7.72 6.86
N HIS A 91 -3.86 -6.51 6.98
CA HIS A 91 -5.16 -6.13 6.44
C HIS A 91 -4.98 -5.14 5.29
N ASP A 92 -5.59 -5.43 4.15
CA ASP A 92 -5.64 -4.50 3.01
C ASP A 92 -6.49 -3.28 3.35
N VAL A 93 -5.90 -2.10 3.22
CA VAL A 93 -6.62 -0.83 3.38
C VAL A 93 -7.44 -0.59 2.12
N ASN A 94 -8.72 -0.28 2.30
CA ASN A 94 -9.61 0.06 1.19
C ASN A 94 -9.08 1.27 0.43
N LEU A 95 -8.93 1.12 -0.89
CA LEU A 95 -8.55 2.20 -1.79
C LEU A 95 -9.78 3.04 -2.10
N GLU A 96 -9.72 4.34 -1.90
CA GLU A 96 -10.73 5.29 -2.34
C GLU A 96 -10.40 5.85 -3.73
N GLY A 97 -11.44 6.11 -4.52
CA GLY A 97 -11.32 6.54 -5.92
C GLY A 97 -11.22 5.36 -6.88
N TYR A 98 -10.42 5.52 -7.93
CA TYR A 98 -10.27 4.48 -8.95
C TYR A 98 -9.52 3.27 -8.41
N GLN A 99 -10.09 2.08 -8.57
CA GLN A 99 -9.62 0.87 -7.88
C GLN A 99 -8.42 0.20 -8.55
N PHE A 100 -8.17 0.47 -9.84
CA PHE A 100 -7.07 -0.14 -10.57
C PHE A 100 -5.88 0.81 -10.61
N THR A 101 -4.66 0.26 -10.54
CA THR A 101 -3.41 1.04 -10.45
C THR A 101 -2.42 0.66 -11.55
N TRP A 102 -2.79 -0.31 -12.38
CA TRP A 102 -2.07 -0.69 -13.57
C TRP A 102 -3.06 -1.00 -14.70
N GLU A 103 -2.73 -0.61 -15.92
CA GLU A 103 -3.50 -0.98 -17.10
C GLU A 103 -2.62 -1.28 -18.32
N ARG A 104 -3.22 -1.93 -19.31
CA ARG A 104 -2.67 -2.03 -20.66
C ARG A 104 -3.77 -2.00 -21.71
N GLY A 105 -3.45 -1.47 -22.88
CA GLY A 105 -4.36 -1.51 -24.03
C GLY A 105 -5.63 -0.67 -23.85
N HIS A 106 -5.55 0.44 -23.11
CA HIS A 106 -6.65 1.39 -22.94
C HIS A 106 -7.30 1.75 -24.28
N GLY A 107 -8.64 1.73 -24.34
CA GLY A 107 -9.40 2.02 -25.56
C GLY A 107 -9.38 0.92 -26.63
N THR A 108 -8.78 -0.24 -26.36
CA THR A 108 -8.78 -1.39 -27.27
C THR A 108 -9.69 -2.51 -26.78
N SER A 109 -10.01 -3.48 -27.64
CA SER A 109 -10.73 -4.70 -27.24
C SER A 109 -9.97 -5.58 -26.22
N ASN A 110 -8.67 -5.33 -26.04
CA ASN A 110 -7.79 -6.06 -25.11
C ASN A 110 -7.47 -5.27 -23.83
N TRP A 111 -8.26 -4.24 -23.51
CA TRP A 111 -8.06 -3.42 -22.32
C TRP A 111 -8.12 -4.27 -21.05
N ILE A 112 -7.06 -4.20 -20.26
CA ILE A 112 -6.90 -4.92 -19.00
C ILE A 112 -6.48 -3.94 -17.93
N GLU A 113 -7.07 -4.08 -16.75
CA GLU A 113 -6.83 -3.23 -15.59
C GLU A 113 -6.59 -4.13 -14.38
N VAL A 114 -5.65 -3.77 -13.51
CA VAL A 114 -5.25 -4.56 -12.35
C VAL A 114 -4.92 -3.63 -11.17
N ARG A 115 -5.36 -3.99 -9.96
CA ARG A 115 -4.94 -3.35 -8.71
C ARG A 115 -3.69 -4.05 -8.17
N LEU A 116 -2.54 -3.41 -8.33
CA LEU A 116 -1.24 -3.91 -7.88
C LEU A 116 -0.71 -3.14 -6.66
N ASP A 117 -1.02 -1.85 -6.57
CA ASP A 117 -0.59 -1.01 -5.47
C ASP A 117 -1.56 -1.11 -4.29
N ARG A 118 -1.00 -1.32 -3.10
CA ARG A 118 -1.77 -1.52 -1.87
C ARG A 118 -1.11 -0.84 -0.69
N ALA A 119 -1.91 -0.56 0.33
CA ALA A 119 -1.40 -0.37 1.68
C ALA A 119 -1.96 -1.50 2.56
N LEU A 120 -1.06 -2.17 3.28
CA LEU A 120 -1.38 -3.23 4.21
C LEU A 120 -1.03 -2.76 5.61
N VAL A 121 -1.88 -3.04 6.58
CA VAL A 121 -1.66 -2.66 7.98
C VAL A 121 -1.83 -3.86 8.90
N SER A 122 -0.95 -3.96 9.88
CA SER A 122 -1.05 -4.97 10.95
C SER A 122 -2.23 -4.69 11.89
N GLY A 123 -2.72 -5.74 12.58
CA GLY A 123 -3.82 -5.61 13.53
C GLY A 123 -3.55 -4.62 14.68
N ASN A 124 -2.34 -4.58 15.24
CA ASN A 124 -1.95 -3.61 16.27
C ASN A 124 -1.93 -2.16 15.73
N PHE A 125 -1.62 -1.96 14.45
CA PHE A 125 -1.76 -0.66 13.80
C PHE A 125 -3.23 -0.21 13.73
N ILE A 126 -4.15 -1.12 13.39
CA ILE A 126 -5.58 -0.81 13.38
C ILE A 126 -6.09 -0.40 14.77
N GLN A 127 -5.57 -1.03 15.83
CA GLN A 127 -5.96 -0.71 17.22
C GLN A 127 -5.44 0.65 17.68
N GLN A 128 -4.26 1.07 17.23
CA GLN A 128 -3.64 2.33 17.64
C GLN A 128 -4.07 3.53 16.79
N PHE A 129 -4.45 3.30 15.53
CA PHE A 129 -4.81 4.34 14.57
C PHE A 129 -6.25 4.13 14.07
N ASN A 130 -7.17 4.92 14.62
CA ASN A 130 -8.60 4.83 14.32
C ASN A 130 -8.94 5.16 12.86
N GLU A 131 -8.25 6.13 12.26
CA GLU A 131 -8.52 6.55 10.89
C GLU A 131 -7.32 6.24 9.98
N LYS A 132 -7.60 5.49 8.92
CA LYS A 132 -6.68 5.20 7.83
C LYS A 132 -7.44 5.32 6.52
N LYS A 133 -6.93 6.14 5.61
CA LYS A 133 -7.52 6.37 4.29
C LYS A 133 -6.47 6.24 3.22
N LEU A 134 -6.62 5.27 2.34
CA LEU A 134 -5.79 5.11 1.14
C LEU A 134 -6.55 5.72 -0.03
N THR A 135 -5.94 6.66 -0.75
CA THR A 135 -6.58 7.33 -1.89
C THR A 135 -5.72 7.15 -3.14
N ASN A 136 -6.37 6.76 -4.24
CA ASN A 136 -5.77 6.86 -5.57
C ASN A 136 -5.83 8.32 -6.02
N LEU A 137 -4.67 8.96 -6.20
CA LEU A 137 -4.58 10.37 -6.60
C LEU A 137 -4.59 10.56 -8.12
N GLU A 138 -4.78 9.49 -8.91
CA GLU A 138 -5.03 9.64 -10.34
C GLU A 138 -6.35 10.39 -10.53
N HIS A 139 -6.25 11.60 -11.09
CA HIS A 139 -7.28 12.64 -11.32
C HIS A 139 -7.40 13.78 -10.31
N LEU A 140 -6.57 13.86 -9.26
CA LEU A 140 -6.50 15.10 -8.46
C LEU A 140 -5.45 16.03 -9.05
N ASP A 141 -5.89 17.15 -9.64
CA ASP A 141 -5.03 18.25 -10.08
C ASP A 141 -3.98 18.55 -8.99
N ILE A 142 -2.72 18.32 -9.35
CA ILE A 142 -1.59 18.12 -8.44
C ILE A 142 -1.23 19.38 -7.62
N THR A 143 -1.93 20.49 -7.80
CA THR A 143 -1.49 21.80 -7.31
C THR A 143 -2.38 22.45 -6.26
N GLN A 144 -3.61 21.98 -5.97
CA GLN A 144 -4.52 22.78 -5.13
C GLN A 144 -4.99 22.23 -3.78
N ASP A 145 -4.96 20.94 -3.45
CA ASP A 145 -5.81 20.49 -2.32
C ASP A 145 -5.19 19.54 -1.28
N ILE A 146 -4.00 19.87 -0.75
CA ILE A 146 -3.50 19.22 0.47
C ILE A 146 -3.36 20.19 1.63
N ARG A 147 -3.15 21.49 1.35
CA ARG A 147 -3.06 22.51 2.40
C ARG A 147 -4.44 23.01 2.85
N SER A 148 -5.46 22.93 1.98
CA SER A 148 -6.81 23.49 2.23
C SER A 148 -7.80 22.51 2.87
N SER A 149 -7.62 21.19 2.71
CA SER A 149 -8.60 20.20 3.20
C SER A 149 -8.34 19.64 4.60
N PHE A 150 -7.23 20.00 5.26
CA PHE A 150 -6.90 19.43 6.59
C PHE A 150 -6.44 20.51 7.55
N GLY A 151 -7.42 21.18 8.16
CA GLY A 151 -7.20 22.00 9.33
C GLY A 151 -6.65 21.16 10.49
N ILE A 152 -5.58 21.68 11.11
CA ILE A 152 -5.06 21.34 12.44
C ILE A 152 -4.34 19.97 12.55
N CYS A 153 -2.99 20.03 12.48
CA CYS A 153 -1.96 19.30 13.27
C CYS A 153 -2.09 17.78 13.61
N SER A 154 -3.09 17.05 13.14
CA SER A 154 -3.46 15.73 13.69
C SER A 154 -3.42 14.57 12.68
N ARG A 155 -2.97 14.82 11.44
CA ARG A 155 -2.92 13.80 10.38
C ARG A 155 -1.58 13.76 9.69
N ILE A 156 -1.03 12.56 9.50
CA ILE A 156 0.13 12.34 8.63
C ILE A 156 -0.40 11.87 7.28
N CYS A 157 0.07 12.49 6.21
CA CYS A 157 -0.15 12.04 4.85
C CYS A 157 1.17 11.54 4.28
N ILE A 158 1.28 10.22 4.10
CA ILE A 158 2.42 9.60 3.41
C ILE A 158 2.02 9.48 1.96
N ARG A 159 2.71 10.24 1.10
CA ARG A 159 2.58 10.11 -0.35
C ARG A 159 3.67 9.18 -0.85
N ILE A 160 3.26 8.10 -1.49
CA ILE A 160 4.19 7.31 -2.30
C ILE A 160 4.02 7.78 -3.73
N VAL A 161 5.03 8.50 -4.20
CA VAL A 161 5.23 8.73 -5.61
C VAL A 161 6.09 7.58 -6.10
N GLU A 162 5.46 6.61 -6.74
CA GLU A 162 6.22 5.55 -7.36
C GLU A 162 7.00 6.14 -8.55
N ILE A 163 8.33 6.24 -8.41
CA ILE A 163 9.21 6.61 -9.52
C ILE A 163 9.46 5.33 -10.30
N ALA A 164 8.58 5.01 -11.24
CA ALA A 164 8.79 3.91 -12.18
C ALA A 164 10.07 4.19 -12.99
N THR A 165 11.18 3.55 -12.63
CA THR A 165 12.44 3.59 -13.39
C THR A 165 12.48 2.38 -14.33
N GLY A 166 11.99 2.54 -15.56
CA GLY A 166 12.13 1.48 -16.56
C GLY A 166 11.49 1.78 -17.92
N PRO A 167 12.13 1.48 -19.06
CA PRO A 167 11.67 1.88 -20.39
C PRO A 167 10.47 1.08 -20.96
N TYR A 168 9.87 0.14 -20.21
CA TYR A 168 8.91 -0.83 -20.76
C TYR A 168 7.56 -0.92 -20.06
N HIS A 169 7.24 -0.06 -19.08
CA HIS A 169 5.97 -0.17 -18.36
C HIS A 169 5.02 0.96 -18.72
N GLN A 170 3.96 0.59 -19.46
CA GLN A 170 2.68 1.31 -19.43
C GLN A 170 2.15 1.17 -17.99
N ARG A 171 2.44 2.17 -17.16
CA ARG A 171 1.93 2.32 -15.80
C ARG A 171 1.03 3.54 -15.83
N ILE A 172 -0.18 3.39 -15.30
CA ILE A 172 -0.82 4.56 -14.71
C ILE A 172 0.05 4.83 -13.47
N ALA A 173 0.62 6.02 -13.37
CA ALA A 173 1.51 6.37 -12.28
C ALA A 173 0.66 6.52 -11.01
N GLY A 174 0.31 5.39 -10.40
CA GLY A 174 -0.54 5.28 -9.23
C GLY A 174 0.07 6.04 -8.08
N ARG A 175 -0.31 7.31 -7.96
CA ARG A 175 0.06 8.14 -6.81
C ARG A 175 -0.84 7.71 -5.67
N LEU A 176 -0.39 6.79 -4.83
CA LEU A 176 -1.09 6.46 -3.60
C LEU A 176 -0.74 7.47 -2.51
N ALA A 177 -1.76 7.94 -1.81
CA ALA A 177 -1.60 8.62 -0.54
C ALA A 177 -2.31 7.84 0.56
N ILE A 178 -1.59 7.54 1.64
CA ILE A 178 -2.19 7.06 2.87
C ILE A 178 -2.21 8.19 3.90
N SER A 179 -3.42 8.51 4.38
CA SER A 179 -3.63 9.42 5.50
C SER A 179 -3.90 8.59 6.76
N ILE A 180 -3.21 8.93 7.84
CA ILE A 180 -3.28 8.25 9.14
C ILE A 180 -3.57 9.32 10.21
N SER A 181 -4.56 9.06 11.07
CA SER A 181 -4.83 9.85 12.28
C SER A 181 -4.61 8.98 13.52
N PRO A 182 -4.01 9.50 14.61
CA PRO A 182 -3.88 8.76 15.85
C PRO A 182 -5.26 8.63 16.51
N THR A 183 -5.44 7.58 17.30
CA THR A 183 -6.61 7.50 18.18
C THR A 183 -6.62 8.69 19.13
N ALA A 184 -7.74 9.40 19.22
CA ALA A 184 -7.87 10.59 20.06
C ALA A 184 -7.84 10.22 21.54
N HIS A 185 -6.65 10.01 22.09
CA HIS A 185 -6.36 10.05 23.52
C HIS A 185 -4.90 10.43 23.69
N LEU A 186 -4.68 11.69 24.05
CA LEU A 186 -3.70 12.14 25.05
C LEU A 186 -4.12 13.58 25.36
N GLU A 187 -5.10 13.72 26.25
CA GLU A 187 -5.05 14.85 27.18
C GLU A 187 -3.67 14.77 27.82
N VAL A 188 -2.81 15.73 27.49
CA VAL A 188 -1.62 15.99 28.28
C VAL A 188 -2.16 16.62 29.55
N ASP A 189 -2.31 15.81 30.60
CA ASP A 189 -2.45 16.34 31.95
C ASP A 189 -1.17 17.16 32.26
N ASP A 190 -1.41 18.46 32.47
CA ASP A 190 -0.58 19.57 33.01
C ASP A 190 0.96 19.46 33.04
#